data_AF-A0A2H0GB99-F1
#
_entry.id   AF-A0A2H0GB99-F1
#
_cell.length_a   1.000
_cell.length_b   1.000
_cell.length_c   1.000
_cell.angle_alpha   90.00
_cell.angle_beta   90.00
_cell.angle_gamma   90.00
#
_symmetry.space_group_name_H-M   'P 1'
#
loop_
_entity.id
_entity.type
_entity.pdbx_description
1 polymer ?
#
loop_
_entity_poly.entity_id
_entity_poly.type
_entity_poly.pdbx_seq_one_letter_code
_entity_poly.pdbx_strand_id
1 'polypeptide(L)'
;MSNYILDFESPLKAIEEKIDILRLTAAKTGENVSSNIKKLEQKLEQKKADIYSKLSRWDRVQLARHPDRPYSLDYIRMMSGDFFELHGDRYFAD
;
A
#
# COMPACT_ATOMS: atom_id res chain seq x y z
N MET A 1 -4.92 -4.69 -1.27
CA MET A 1 -3.51 -4.23 -1.29
C MET A 1 -2.91 -4.78 -2.57
N SER A 2 -2.18 -3.93 -3.30
CA SER A 2 -1.35 -4.36 -4.43
C SER A 2 -0.61 -5.64 -4.07
N ASN A 3 -0.67 -6.65 -4.93
CA ASN A 3 0.12 -7.87 -4.75
C ASN A 3 1.61 -7.65 -5.08
N TYR A 4 2.00 -6.38 -5.27
CA TYR A 4 3.32 -5.92 -5.63
C TYR A 4 3.96 -5.24 -4.41
N ILE A 5 5.10 -5.76 -3.99
CA ILE A 5 5.80 -5.34 -2.77
C ILE A 5 7.13 -4.73 -3.17
N LEU A 6 7.39 -3.52 -2.69
CA LEU A 6 8.66 -2.85 -2.91
C LEU A 6 9.74 -3.40 -1.97
N ASP A 7 11.00 -3.41 -2.42
CA ASP A 7 12.09 -4.03 -1.68
C ASP A 7 12.23 -3.46 -0.25
N PHE A 8 12.06 -2.15 -0.10
CA PHE A 8 12.14 -1.45 1.19
C PHE A 8 10.94 -1.73 2.12
N GLU A 9 9.85 -2.34 1.60
CA GLU A 9 8.66 -2.71 2.37
C GLU A 9 8.73 -4.17 2.89
N SER A 10 9.71 -4.95 2.46
CA SER A 10 10.03 -6.29 3.00
C SER A 10 9.95 -6.40 4.54
N PRO A 11 10.52 -5.46 5.34
CA PRO A 11 10.41 -5.52 6.80
C PRO A 11 9.00 -5.32 7.35
N LEU A 12 8.09 -4.69 6.60
CA LEU A 12 6.67 -4.56 6.96
C LEU A 12 5.95 -5.87 6.68
N LYS A 13 6.17 -6.45 5.49
CA LYS A 13 5.61 -7.74 5.10
C LYS A 13 5.89 -8.84 6.14
N ALA A 14 7.13 -8.90 6.64
CA ALA A 14 7.52 -9.88 7.66
C ALA A 14 6.77 -9.71 9.00
N ILE A 15 6.25 -8.52 9.30
CA ILE A 15 5.42 -8.26 10.49
C ILE A 15 3.96 -8.62 10.19
N GLU A 16 3.44 -8.29 9.00
CA GLU A 16 2.10 -8.69 8.55
C GLU A 16 1.94 -10.20 8.53
N GLU A 17 2.90 -10.92 7.94
CA GLU A 17 2.90 -12.39 7.91
C GLU A 17 2.86 -12.99 9.32
N LYS A 18 3.57 -12.39 10.28
CA LYS A 18 3.52 -12.83 11.69
C LYS A 18 2.15 -12.56 12.33
N ILE A 19 1.53 -11.43 12.03
CA ILE A 19 0.18 -11.12 12.50
C ILE A 19 -0.82 -12.13 11.94
N ASP A 20 -0.71 -12.47 10.66
CA ASP A 20 -1.59 -13.42 10.00
C ASP A 20 -1.42 -14.84 10.55
N ILE A 21 -0.19 -15.30 10.75
CA ILE A 21 0.09 -16.59 11.40
C ILE A 21 -0.50 -16.64 12.81
N LEU A 22 -0.36 -15.56 13.59
CA LEU A 22 -0.92 -15.49 14.94
C LEU A 22 -2.45 -15.51 14.92
N ARG A 23 -3.10 -14.79 13.99
CA ARG A 23 -4.56 -14.82 13.82
C ARG A 23 -5.06 -16.21 13.44
N LEU A 24 -4.37 -16.90 12.52
CA LEU A 24 -4.69 -18.27 12.12
C LEU A 24 -4.52 -19.27 13.26
N THR A 25 -3.47 -19.11 14.08
CA THR A 25 -3.21 -19.97 15.25
C THR A 25 -4.26 -19.74 16.34
N ALA A 26 -4.61 -18.47 16.61
CA ALA A 26 -5.70 -18.11 17.54
C ALA A 26 -7.02 -18.78 17.16
N ALA A 27 -7.35 -18.75 15.87
CA ALA A 27 -8.57 -19.35 15.35
C ALA A 27 -8.61 -20.88 15.50
N LYS A 28 -7.44 -21.55 15.52
CA LYS A 28 -7.33 -23.01 15.69
C LYS A 28 -7.29 -23.45 17.15
N THR A 29 -6.56 -22.72 18.01
CA THR A 29 -6.31 -23.13 19.41
C THR A 29 -7.32 -22.52 20.39
N GLY A 30 -8.06 -21.48 19.98
CA GLY A 30 -8.98 -20.74 20.86
C GLY A 30 -8.28 -19.86 21.91
N GLU A 31 -6.95 -19.70 21.80
CA GLU A 31 -6.15 -18.88 22.70
C GLU A 31 -6.38 -17.39 22.46
N ASN A 32 -6.48 -16.62 23.56
CA ASN A 32 -6.64 -15.17 23.48
C ASN A 32 -5.29 -14.47 23.25
N VAL A 33 -4.93 -14.28 21.98
CA VAL A 33 -3.73 -13.54 21.55
C VAL A 33 -4.02 -12.09 21.14
N SER A 34 -5.20 -11.56 21.46
CA SER A 34 -5.64 -10.21 21.07
C SER A 34 -4.65 -9.11 21.48
N SER A 35 -4.07 -9.22 22.68
CA SER A 35 -3.08 -8.27 23.20
C SER A 35 -1.77 -8.29 22.41
N ASN A 36 -1.32 -9.45 21.97
CA ASN A 36 -0.11 -9.63 21.18
C ASN A 36 -0.30 -9.13 19.75
N ILE A 37 -1.46 -9.41 19.15
CA ILE A 37 -1.84 -8.87 17.83
C ILE A 37 -1.83 -7.35 17.87
N LYS A 38 -2.49 -6.73 18.87
CA LYS A 38 -2.53 -5.27 19.00
C LYS A 38 -1.15 -4.64 19.15
N LYS A 39 -0.24 -5.27 19.90
CA LYS A 39 1.16 -4.82 20.02
C LYS A 39 1.91 -4.90 18.69
N LEU A 40 1.69 -5.95 17.91
CA LEU A 40 2.33 -6.11 16.59
C LEU A 40 1.75 -5.14 15.56
N GLU A 41 0.45 -4.87 15.59
CA GLU A 41 -0.20 -3.85 14.74
C GLU A 41 0.34 -2.45 15.06
N GLN A 42 0.50 -2.11 16.34
CA GLN A 42 1.13 -0.83 16.72
C GLN A 42 2.57 -0.74 16.23
N LYS A 43 3.33 -1.83 16.34
CA LYS A 43 4.71 -1.89 15.86
C LYS A 43 4.78 -1.80 14.33
N LEU A 44 3.83 -2.39 13.63
CA LEU A 44 3.68 -2.28 12.17
C LEU A 44 3.47 -0.83 11.77
N GLU A 45 2.48 -0.15 12.36
CA GLU A 45 2.17 1.25 12.05
C GLU A 45 3.34 2.19 12.34
N GLN A 46 4.01 2.01 13.48
CA GLN A 46 5.19 2.82 13.81
C GLN A 46 6.31 2.61 12.79
N LYS A 47 6.61 1.36 12.44
CA LYS A 47 7.66 1.04 11.48
C LYS A 47 7.31 1.48 10.06
N LYS A 48 6.02 1.44 9.70
CA LYS A 48 5.50 1.96 8.44
C LYS A 48 5.77 3.46 8.35
N ALA A 49 5.37 4.23 9.36
CA ALA A 49 5.64 5.66 9.43
C ALA A 49 7.14 5.97 9.33
N ASP A 50 7.98 5.22 10.05
CA ASP A 50 9.43 5.39 10.02
C ASP A 50 10.02 5.17 8.62
N ILE A 51 9.63 4.10 7.92
CA ILE A 51 10.12 3.79 6.56
C ILE A 51 9.70 4.86 5.56
N TYR A 52 8.40 5.20 5.51
CA TYR A 52 7.92 6.21 4.56
C TYR A 52 8.42 7.63 4.87
N SER A 53 8.78 7.92 6.12
CA SER A 53 9.42 9.20 6.47
C SER A 53 10.88 9.31 6.00
N LYS A 54 11.58 8.18 5.85
CA LYS A 54 13.02 8.10 5.54
C LYS A 54 13.30 7.44 4.19
N LEU A 55 12.43 7.66 3.20
CA LEU A 55 12.60 7.11 1.85
C LEU A 55 13.87 7.64 1.19
N SER A 56 14.68 6.71 0.68
CA SER A 56 15.83 7.01 -0.16
C SER A 56 15.40 7.62 -1.49
N ARG A 57 16.34 8.22 -2.24
CA ARG A 57 16.06 8.74 -3.58
C ARG A 57 15.54 7.65 -4.51
N TRP A 58 16.08 6.43 -4.39
CA TRP A 58 15.68 5.30 -5.21
C TRP A 58 14.30 4.76 -4.81
N ASP A 59 14.01 4.70 -3.51
CA ASP A 59 12.72 4.24 -2.98
C ASP A 59 11.58 5.13 -3.50
N ARG A 60 11.81 6.44 -3.60
CA ARG A 60 10.84 7.39 -4.20
C ARG A 60 10.61 7.12 -5.68
N VAL A 61 11.64 6.74 -6.43
CA VAL A 61 11.52 6.38 -7.86
C VAL A 61 10.71 5.10 -8.00
N GLN A 62 10.97 4.10 -7.15
CA GLN A 62 10.20 2.87 -7.12
C GLN A 62 8.73 3.13 -6.78
N LEU A 63 8.44 3.94 -5.76
CA LEU A 63 7.08 4.34 -5.38
C LEU A 63 6.38 5.09 -6.52
N ALA A 64 7.09 5.99 -7.21
CA ALA A 64 6.55 6.71 -8.36
C ALA A 64 6.18 5.79 -9.53
N ARG A 65 6.79 4.61 -9.61
CA ARG A 65 6.57 3.59 -10.65
C ARG A 65 5.73 2.41 -10.14
N HIS A 66 5.11 2.55 -8.97
CA HIS A 66 4.29 1.49 -8.40
C HIS A 66 3.13 1.13 -9.34
N PRO A 67 2.83 -0.17 -9.58
CA PRO A 67 1.80 -0.59 -10.53
C PRO A 67 0.41 -0.02 -10.21
N ASP A 68 0.04 0.01 -8.92
CA ASP A 68 -1.26 0.52 -8.46
C ASP A 68 -1.19 2.01 -8.10
N ARG A 69 -0.21 2.75 -8.61
CA ARG A 69 -0.17 4.20 -8.40
C ARG A 69 -1.35 4.82 -9.15
N PRO A 70 -2.21 5.63 -8.48
CA PRO A 70 -3.35 6.23 -9.15
C PRO A 70 -2.91 7.08 -10.35
N TYR A 71 -3.58 6.88 -11.48
CA TYR A 71 -3.35 7.59 -12.72
C TYR A 71 -4.19 8.87 -12.78
N SER A 72 -3.95 9.70 -13.80
CA SER A 72 -4.62 10.99 -13.96
C SER A 72 -6.14 10.87 -13.92
N LEU A 73 -6.71 9.86 -14.59
CA LEU A 73 -8.16 9.63 -14.62
C LEU A 73 -8.73 9.22 -13.26
N ASP A 74 -7.96 8.55 -12.41
CA ASP A 74 -8.42 8.16 -11.06
C ASP A 74 -8.66 9.40 -10.21
N TYR A 75 -7.72 10.35 -10.24
CA TYR A 75 -7.88 11.62 -9.54
C TYR A 75 -9.03 12.45 -10.10
N ILE A 76 -9.16 12.52 -11.43
CA ILE A 76 -10.24 13.27 -12.08
C ILE A 76 -11.61 12.73 -11.65
N ARG A 77 -11.79 11.40 -11.62
CA ARG A 77 -13.02 10.75 -11.16
C ARG A 77 -13.29 10.95 -9.68
N MET A 78 -12.24 11.07 -8.84
CA MET A 78 -12.40 11.36 -7.42
C MET A 78 -12.82 12.82 -7.16
N MET A 79 -12.43 13.75 -8.04
CA MET A 79 -12.69 15.18 -7.86
C MET A 79 -13.93 15.69 -8.58
N SER A 80 -14.32 15.07 -9.70
CA SER A 80 -15.43 15.49 -10.55
C SER A 80 -16.33 14.32 -10.92
N GLY A 81 -17.64 14.49 -10.70
CA GLY A 81 -18.65 13.49 -11.08
C GLY A 81 -18.98 13.50 -12.59
N ASP A 82 -18.88 14.66 -13.23
CA ASP A 82 -19.32 14.89 -14.62
C ASP A 82 -18.13 15.22 -15.54
N PHE A 83 -17.05 14.45 -15.44
CA PHE A 83 -15.91 14.63 -16.32
C PHE A 83 -16.22 14.15 -17.75
N PHE A 84 -16.04 15.05 -18.72
CA PHE A 84 -16.12 14.73 -20.14
C PHE A 84 -14.73 14.83 -20.78
N GLU A 85 -14.19 13.70 -21.24
CA GLU A 85 -12.89 13.63 -21.90
C GLU A 85 -12.99 14.12 -23.35
N LEU A 86 -12.08 15.02 -23.74
CA LEU A 86 -11.97 15.53 -25.11
C LEU A 86 -10.69 14.99 -25.73
N HIS A 87 -10.81 14.51 -26.97
CA HIS A 87 -9.76 13.81 -27.71
C HIS A 87 -9.32 14.59 -28.95
N GLY A 88 -8.05 14.45 -29.32
CA GLY A 88 -7.50 14.76 -30.64
C GLY A 88 -6.67 16.05 -30.74
N ASP A 89 -5.53 15.95 -31.43
CA ASP A 89 -4.66 17.07 -31.80
C ASP A 89 -5.14 17.87 -33.04
N ARG A 90 -6.26 17.43 -33.65
CA ARG A 90 -6.84 17.92 -34.92
C ARG A 90 -5.92 17.81 -36.14
N TYR A 91 -4.87 17.02 -36.07
CA TYR A 91 -3.88 16.92 -37.14
C TYR A 91 -3.51 15.48 -37.51
N PHE A 92 -3.13 14.64 -36.55
CA PHE A 92 -2.56 13.33 -36.84
C PHE A 92 -3.08 12.23 -35.92
N ALA A 93 -3.01 12.42 -34.60
CA ALA A 93 -3.44 11.41 -33.65
C ALA A 93 -3.91 12.04 -32.33
N ASP A 94 -4.71 11.28 -31.60
CA ASP A 94 -4.94 11.49 -30.17
C ASP A 94 -3.87 10.75 -29.36
#